data_AF-A0A7I8VQE0-F1
#
_entry.id   AF-A0A7I8VQE0-F1
#
_cell.length_a   1.000
_cell.length_b   1.000
_cell.length_c   1.000
_cell.angle_alpha   90.00
_cell.angle_beta   90.00
_cell.angle_gamma   90.00
#
_symmetry.space_group_name_H-M   'P 1'
#
loop_
_entity.id
_entity.type
_entity.pdbx_description
1 polymer ?
#
loop_
_entity_poly.entity_id
_entity_poly.type
_entity_poly.pdbx_seq_one_letter_code
_entity_poly.pdbx_strand_id
1 'polypeptide(L)'
;MVGYDPKDSKPIRQSQKAAAGAISGVVCRAVLQPLDVLKIRMQVQVEEISKSAQTSKYRGLFHTSRTIFKEEGIFALWNGHNPAQILSVIYGIGQFGSFELYTKSLATIIPKSSEEWRSSTHFFCGALSGCTATICSYPFDLLRTRFIAQKSKSAYTNMLTATKTILEVEGWRSLYKGLSPTLLQIAPYSGLQFFSYTKFSQIAKKALSPNAKQLDSKFLPLVGLLSGLTAKTLTYPSDVVKKRLQVVGFGKARIGLGITKNHVNMRKCIIDIAKSEGYRGFYKGFTPSIFNRLSVVSPRLFSRYPIPQRSTLDDDIQQQMNEVEQKTGFLPNVFKAFSHRPKEYRAFFAYYDAVMNDPNSKLTNDEKELIIVATSSLNHCLYCIVAHGAVHRIYSKRPFVADQVAINYKSADITEREKIILDFAMAVASGKPLEHNQFEELEKIGFDKEDAWDIGSIASFFALSNRMAHLLDMKPNDEFFTMGRIPKNKST
;
A
#
# COMPACT_ATOMS: atom_id res chain seq x y z
N MET A 1 1.31 4.50 -4.63
CA MET A 1 1.42 4.21 -6.07
C MET A 1 2.87 3.93 -6.40
N VAL A 2 3.13 3.08 -7.39
CA VAL A 2 4.49 2.95 -7.98
C VAL A 2 4.68 4.19 -8.84
N GLY A 3 5.35 5.20 -8.29
CA GLY A 3 5.67 6.45 -8.96
C GLY A 3 7.18 6.66 -8.94
N TYR A 4 7.70 7.27 -9.99
CA TYR A 4 9.08 7.75 -10.02
C TYR A 4 9.20 8.95 -9.09
N ASP A 5 10.01 8.83 -8.04
CA ASP A 5 10.41 9.93 -7.17
C ASP A 5 11.82 10.37 -7.56
N PRO A 6 12.01 11.59 -8.10
CA PRO A 6 13.32 12.08 -8.52
C PRO A 6 14.31 12.28 -7.36
N LYS A 7 13.93 12.05 -6.09
CA LYS A 7 14.76 12.28 -4.90
C LYS A 7 15.27 11.01 -4.20
N ASP A 8 15.00 9.82 -4.74
CA ASP A 8 15.41 8.54 -4.15
C ASP A 8 16.93 8.30 -4.36
N SER A 9 17.74 8.36 -3.30
CA SER A 9 19.23 8.33 -3.38
C SER A 9 19.84 6.97 -3.73
N LYS A 10 19.02 5.91 -3.72
CA LYS A 10 19.31 4.60 -4.32
C LYS A 10 18.06 4.11 -5.04
N PRO A 11 17.77 4.61 -6.26
CA PRO A 11 16.57 4.19 -6.96
C PRO A 11 16.74 2.71 -7.30
N ILE A 12 15.99 1.85 -6.60
CA ILE A 12 15.80 0.45 -6.99
C ILE A 12 15.46 0.49 -8.48
N ARG A 13 16.26 -0.17 -9.33
CA ARG A 13 16.07 -0.13 -10.78
C ARG A 13 14.61 -0.49 -11.09
N GLN A 14 14.01 0.13 -12.10
CA GLN A 14 12.64 -0.19 -12.49
C GLN A 14 12.45 -1.70 -12.73
N SER A 15 13.48 -2.39 -13.22
CA SER A 15 13.53 -3.85 -13.33
C SER A 15 13.44 -4.58 -11.99
N GLN A 16 14.09 -4.08 -10.93
CA GLN A 16 13.99 -4.65 -9.58
C GLN A 16 12.62 -4.37 -8.93
N LYS A 17 12.05 -3.17 -9.11
CA LYS A 17 10.67 -2.87 -8.67
C LYS A 17 9.66 -3.77 -9.39
N ALA A 18 9.82 -3.93 -10.70
CA ALA A 18 9.01 -4.84 -11.51
C ALA A 18 9.18 -6.30 -11.08
N ALA A 19 10.42 -6.76 -10.83
CA ALA A 19 10.69 -8.11 -10.37
C ALA A 19 10.09 -8.38 -8.98
N ALA A 20 10.26 -7.47 -8.02
CA ALA A 20 9.66 -7.58 -6.69
C ALA A 20 8.12 -7.61 -6.77
N GLY A 21 7.53 -6.75 -7.61
CA GLY A 21 6.09 -6.76 -7.87
C GLY A 21 5.60 -8.06 -8.52
N ALA A 22 6.35 -8.60 -9.48
CA ALA A 22 6.03 -9.86 -10.14
C ALA A 22 6.12 -11.05 -9.19
N ILE A 23 7.21 -11.17 -8.42
CA ILE A 23 7.40 -12.24 -7.41
C ILE A 23 6.29 -12.17 -6.35
N SER A 24 6.03 -10.97 -5.81
CA SER A 24 4.94 -10.76 -4.85
C SER A 24 3.59 -11.17 -5.43
N GLY A 25 3.31 -10.80 -6.69
CA GLY A 25 2.10 -11.20 -7.40
C GLY A 25 1.95 -12.72 -7.55
N VAL A 26 3.04 -13.41 -7.93
CA VAL A 26 3.06 -14.87 -8.08
C VAL A 26 2.81 -15.56 -6.74
N VAL A 27 3.51 -15.16 -5.69
CA VAL A 27 3.39 -15.73 -4.34
C VAL A 27 1.99 -15.48 -3.77
N CYS A 28 1.49 -14.25 -3.85
CA CYS A 28 0.15 -13.88 -3.41
C CYS A 28 -0.92 -14.77 -4.09
N ARG A 29 -0.82 -14.96 -5.42
CA ARG A 29 -1.69 -15.86 -6.17
C ARG A 29 -1.56 -17.31 -5.72
N ALA A 30 -0.35 -17.80 -5.46
CA ALA A 30 -0.13 -19.17 -5.04
C ALA A 30 -0.77 -19.46 -3.67
N VAL A 31 -0.69 -18.50 -2.74
CA VAL A 31 -1.31 -18.58 -1.41
C VAL A 31 -2.84 -18.51 -1.48
N LEU A 32 -3.38 -17.68 -2.36
CA LEU A 32 -4.83 -17.45 -2.47
C LEU A 32 -5.54 -18.46 -3.40
N GLN A 33 -4.79 -19.22 -4.21
CA GLN A 33 -5.33 -20.19 -5.17
C GLN A 33 -6.33 -21.20 -4.56
N PRO A 34 -6.07 -21.80 -3.36
CA PRO A 34 -7.04 -22.71 -2.74
C PRO A 34 -8.42 -22.07 -2.53
N LEU A 35 -8.48 -20.82 -2.08
CA LEU A 35 -9.75 -20.10 -1.88
C LEU A 35 -10.49 -19.87 -3.19
N ASP A 36 -9.76 -19.66 -4.30
CA ASP A 36 -10.35 -19.50 -5.62
C ASP A 36 -10.93 -20.82 -6.15
N VAL A 37 -10.29 -21.96 -5.88
CA VAL A 37 -10.84 -23.29 -6.20
C VAL A 37 -12.15 -23.53 -5.47
N LEU A 38 -12.18 -23.25 -4.16
CA LEU A 38 -13.38 -23.39 -3.34
C LEU A 38 -14.50 -22.48 -3.84
N LYS A 39 -14.18 -21.20 -4.11
CA LYS A 39 -15.13 -20.21 -4.64
C LYS A 39 -15.77 -20.69 -5.94
N ILE A 40 -14.95 -21.05 -6.94
CA ILE A 40 -15.46 -21.38 -8.28
C ILE A 40 -16.28 -22.67 -8.24
N ARG A 41 -15.83 -23.73 -7.56
CA ARG A 41 -16.61 -24.98 -7.47
C ARG A 41 -17.98 -24.76 -6.82
N MET A 42 -18.04 -23.92 -5.79
CA MET A 42 -19.30 -23.52 -5.16
C MET A 42 -20.18 -22.64 -6.06
N GLN A 43 -19.60 -21.69 -6.81
CA GLN A 43 -20.36 -20.79 -7.70
C GLN A 43 -21.06 -21.52 -8.85
N VAL A 44 -20.42 -22.57 -9.37
CA VAL A 44 -20.89 -23.27 -10.55
C VAL A 44 -21.74 -24.51 -10.19
N GLN A 45 -21.89 -24.83 -8.91
CA GLN A 45 -22.86 -25.83 -8.43
C GLN A 45 -24.28 -25.23 -8.43
N VAL A 46 -25.24 -25.93 -9.02
CA VAL A 46 -26.65 -25.52 -9.05
C VAL A 46 -27.36 -25.88 -7.73
N GLU A 47 -27.03 -27.00 -7.10
CA GLU A 47 -27.63 -27.43 -5.84
C GLU A 47 -27.40 -26.43 -4.70
N GLU A 48 -28.33 -26.33 -3.74
CA GLU A 48 -28.29 -25.35 -2.66
C GLU A 48 -27.06 -25.55 -1.75
N ILE A 49 -26.39 -24.46 -1.38
CA ILE A 49 -25.27 -24.50 -0.44
C ILE A 49 -25.82 -24.25 0.97
N SER A 50 -26.32 -25.31 1.58
CA SER A 50 -26.84 -25.29 2.95
C SER A 50 -26.37 -26.54 3.70
N LYS A 51 -26.20 -26.43 5.02
CA LYS A 51 -25.87 -27.58 5.88
C LYS A 51 -26.95 -28.66 5.85
N SER A 52 -28.21 -28.27 5.59
CA SER A 52 -29.38 -29.16 5.55
C SER A 52 -29.60 -29.85 4.20
N ALA A 53 -28.90 -29.42 3.14
CA ALA A 53 -29.12 -29.95 1.79
C ALA A 53 -28.37 -31.29 1.60
N GLN A 54 -29.06 -32.41 1.84
CA GLN A 54 -28.50 -33.76 1.77
C GLN A 54 -27.94 -34.10 0.37
N THR A 55 -28.58 -33.61 -0.69
CA THR A 55 -28.28 -33.89 -2.10
C THR A 55 -27.14 -33.04 -2.68
N SER A 56 -26.69 -32.00 -1.96
CA SER A 56 -25.66 -31.08 -2.45
C SER A 56 -24.25 -31.63 -2.25
N LYS A 57 -23.44 -31.61 -3.32
CA LYS A 57 -22.02 -32.01 -3.27
C LYS A 57 -21.19 -31.12 -2.33
N TYR A 58 -21.39 -29.80 -2.40
CA TYR A 58 -20.70 -28.81 -1.58
C TYR A 58 -21.70 -28.04 -0.71
N ARG A 59 -21.52 -28.09 0.62
CA ARG A 59 -22.44 -27.52 1.63
C ARG A 59 -21.92 -26.28 2.34
N GLY A 60 -20.65 -25.96 2.20
CA GLY A 60 -20.00 -24.82 2.86
C GLY A 60 -18.49 -24.90 2.79
N LEU A 61 -17.79 -23.82 3.16
CA LEU A 61 -16.33 -23.68 2.96
C LEU A 61 -15.53 -24.88 3.50
N PHE A 62 -15.68 -25.19 4.78
CA PHE A 62 -14.94 -26.30 5.42
C PHE A 62 -15.30 -27.67 4.86
N HIS A 63 -16.58 -27.92 4.57
CA HIS A 63 -17.02 -29.17 3.97
C HIS A 63 -16.41 -29.33 2.58
N THR A 64 -16.50 -28.29 1.73
CA THR A 64 -15.89 -28.26 0.40
C THR A 64 -14.39 -28.54 0.46
N SER A 65 -13.65 -27.87 1.35
CA SER A 65 -12.21 -28.12 1.51
C SER A 65 -11.91 -29.57 1.88
N ARG A 66 -12.65 -30.13 2.85
CA ARG A 66 -12.48 -31.52 3.29
C ARG A 66 -12.83 -32.52 2.19
N THR A 67 -13.90 -32.28 1.43
CA THR A 67 -14.32 -33.13 0.31
C THR A 67 -13.28 -33.14 -0.80
N ILE A 68 -12.76 -31.98 -1.19
CA ILE A 68 -11.72 -31.90 -2.23
C ILE A 68 -10.45 -32.62 -1.78
N PHE A 69 -10.03 -32.39 -0.53
CA PHE A 69 -8.85 -33.05 0.02
C PHE A 69 -8.99 -34.58 0.02
N LYS A 70 -10.16 -35.10 0.40
CA LYS A 70 -10.42 -36.56 0.44
C LYS A 70 -10.57 -37.20 -0.94
N GLU A 71 -11.20 -36.52 -1.89
CA GLU A 71 -11.54 -37.12 -3.20
C GLU A 71 -10.49 -36.90 -4.29
N GLU A 72 -9.74 -35.79 -4.24
CA GLU A 72 -8.80 -35.38 -5.29
C GLU A 72 -7.39 -35.08 -4.76
N GLY A 73 -7.20 -35.05 -3.44
CA GLY A 73 -5.93 -34.75 -2.80
C GLY A 73 -5.62 -33.26 -2.68
N ILE A 74 -4.50 -32.95 -2.03
CA ILE A 74 -4.11 -31.56 -1.71
C ILE A 74 -3.81 -30.71 -2.95
N PHE A 75 -3.21 -31.30 -3.98
CA PHE A 75 -2.81 -30.59 -5.20
C PHE A 75 -4.00 -30.12 -6.04
N ALA A 76 -5.20 -30.68 -5.82
CA ALA A 76 -6.41 -30.23 -6.49
C ALA A 76 -6.79 -28.77 -6.14
N LEU A 77 -6.33 -28.28 -4.98
CA LEU A 77 -6.50 -26.87 -4.57
C LEU A 77 -5.67 -25.89 -5.42
N TRP A 78 -4.73 -26.38 -6.24
CA TRP A 78 -3.95 -25.57 -7.19
C TRP A 78 -4.36 -25.78 -8.66
N ASN A 79 -5.46 -26.49 -8.91
CA ASN A 79 -5.99 -26.60 -10.26
C ASN A 79 -6.26 -25.22 -10.85
N GLY A 80 -5.84 -25.00 -12.10
CA GLY A 80 -6.00 -23.72 -12.79
C GLY A 80 -5.02 -22.61 -12.35
N HIS A 81 -3.99 -22.91 -11.57
CA HIS A 81 -2.99 -21.93 -11.16
C HIS A 81 -2.21 -21.33 -12.34
N ASN A 82 -1.71 -22.17 -13.25
CA ASN A 82 -0.95 -21.72 -14.43
C ASN A 82 -1.73 -20.75 -15.34
N PRO A 83 -2.97 -21.07 -15.78
CA PRO A 83 -3.75 -20.10 -16.56
C PRO A 83 -4.11 -18.86 -15.74
N ALA A 84 -4.25 -18.97 -14.41
CA ALA A 84 -4.43 -17.80 -13.56
C ALA A 84 -3.19 -16.89 -13.57
N GLN A 85 -1.97 -17.43 -13.52
CA GLN A 85 -0.75 -16.61 -13.57
C GLN A 85 -0.64 -15.85 -14.89
N ILE A 86 -0.82 -16.55 -16.01
CA ILE A 86 -0.77 -15.94 -17.35
C ILE A 86 -1.86 -14.86 -17.50
N LEU A 87 -3.07 -15.13 -17.02
CA LEU A 87 -4.14 -14.15 -16.93
C LEU A 87 -3.70 -12.87 -16.21
N SER A 88 -3.01 -12.96 -15.07
CA SER A 88 -2.53 -11.77 -14.34
C SER A 88 -1.55 -10.94 -15.16
N VAL A 89 -0.61 -11.62 -15.80
CA VAL A 89 0.47 -10.97 -16.57
C VAL A 89 -0.13 -10.24 -17.76
N ILE A 90 -0.97 -10.93 -18.55
CA ILE A 90 -1.60 -10.33 -19.75
C ILE A 90 -2.57 -9.21 -19.34
N TYR A 91 -3.36 -9.41 -18.28
CA TYR A 91 -4.25 -8.37 -17.79
C TYR A 91 -3.47 -7.14 -17.32
N GLY A 92 -2.37 -7.32 -16.59
CA GLY A 92 -1.50 -6.22 -16.15
C GLY A 92 -0.90 -5.45 -17.33
N ILE A 93 -0.28 -6.15 -18.28
CA ILE A 93 0.30 -5.54 -19.49
C ILE A 93 -0.77 -4.78 -20.28
N GLY A 94 -1.92 -5.42 -20.53
CA GLY A 94 -3.03 -4.81 -21.25
C GLY A 94 -3.59 -3.58 -20.53
N GLN A 95 -3.82 -3.66 -19.21
CA GLN A 95 -4.42 -2.56 -18.46
C GLN A 95 -3.49 -1.36 -18.39
N PHE A 96 -2.23 -1.55 -18.00
CA PHE A 96 -1.29 -0.43 -17.87
C PHE A 96 -0.91 0.14 -19.23
N GLY A 97 -0.63 -0.70 -20.23
CA GLY A 97 -0.30 -0.25 -21.58
C GLY A 97 -1.46 0.52 -22.22
N SER A 98 -2.69 -0.02 -22.18
CA SER A 98 -3.85 0.69 -22.72
C SER A 98 -4.19 1.95 -21.93
N PHE A 99 -4.04 1.95 -20.59
CA PHE A 99 -4.29 3.14 -19.78
C PHE A 99 -3.33 4.28 -20.13
N GLU A 100 -2.04 3.98 -20.28
CA GLU A 100 -1.05 4.97 -20.69
C GLU A 100 -1.36 5.53 -22.08
N LEU A 101 -1.71 4.67 -23.04
CA LEU A 101 -2.11 5.10 -24.39
C LEU A 101 -3.36 5.99 -24.36
N TYR A 102 -4.42 5.57 -23.67
CA TYR A 102 -5.67 6.33 -23.60
C TYR A 102 -5.50 7.68 -22.91
N THR A 103 -4.73 7.74 -21.82
CA THR A 103 -4.45 9.00 -21.12
C THR A 103 -3.57 9.94 -21.96
N LYS A 104 -2.57 9.43 -22.69
CA LYS A 104 -1.77 10.23 -23.63
C LYS A 104 -2.62 10.80 -24.77
N SER A 105 -3.47 9.98 -25.40
CA SER A 105 -4.36 10.43 -26.47
C SER A 105 -5.39 11.45 -26.01
N LEU A 106 -5.94 11.33 -24.80
CA LEU A 106 -6.85 12.34 -24.27
C LEU A 106 -6.12 13.63 -23.85
N ALA A 107 -4.90 13.52 -23.32
CA ALA A 107 -4.10 14.69 -22.95
C ALA A 107 -3.71 15.57 -24.16
N THR A 108 -3.65 15.00 -25.37
CA THR A 108 -3.46 15.79 -26.60
C THR A 108 -4.73 16.49 -27.09
N ILE A 109 -5.92 16.03 -26.66
CA ILE A 109 -7.21 16.55 -27.11
C ILE A 109 -7.80 17.56 -26.11
N ILE A 110 -7.57 17.36 -24.81
CA ILE A 110 -8.16 18.18 -23.74
C ILE A 110 -7.17 19.29 -23.31
N PRO A 111 -7.58 20.58 -23.29
CA PRO A 111 -6.73 21.68 -22.83
C PRO A 111 -6.29 21.51 -21.37
N LYS A 112 -5.01 21.80 -21.09
CA LYS A 112 -4.37 21.71 -19.76
C LYS A 112 -5.04 22.53 -18.66
N SER A 113 -5.94 23.47 -18.98
CA SER A 113 -6.60 24.38 -18.02
C SER A 113 -7.81 23.78 -17.30
N SER A 114 -8.20 22.54 -17.58
CA SER A 114 -9.43 21.92 -17.06
C SER A 114 -9.14 20.88 -15.95
N GLU A 115 -8.71 21.35 -14.78
CA GLU A 115 -8.50 20.48 -13.60
C GLU A 115 -9.77 19.71 -13.19
N GLU A 116 -10.94 20.27 -13.52
CA GLU A 116 -12.27 19.75 -13.19
C GLU A 116 -12.58 18.39 -13.84
N TRP A 117 -12.10 18.15 -15.07
CA TRP A 117 -12.38 16.92 -15.83
C TRP A 117 -11.42 15.77 -15.53
N ARG A 118 -10.31 16.04 -14.83
CA ARG A 118 -9.23 15.07 -14.63
C ARG A 118 -9.70 13.77 -13.97
N SER A 119 -10.55 13.86 -12.94
CA SER A 119 -11.06 12.69 -12.22
C SER A 119 -11.97 11.81 -13.09
N SER A 120 -12.88 12.43 -13.85
CA SER A 120 -13.79 11.73 -14.77
C SER A 120 -13.01 11.10 -15.94
N THR A 121 -12.06 11.83 -16.50
CA THR A 121 -11.18 11.34 -17.57
C THR A 121 -10.40 10.10 -17.12
N HIS A 122 -9.75 10.13 -15.95
CA HIS A 122 -9.04 8.96 -15.43
C HIS A 122 -9.98 7.78 -15.14
N PHE A 123 -11.21 8.05 -14.68
CA PHE A 123 -12.22 7.00 -14.47
C PHE A 123 -12.58 6.29 -15.78
N PHE A 124 -12.90 7.03 -16.85
CA PHE A 124 -13.25 6.45 -18.15
C PHE A 124 -12.06 5.78 -18.83
N CYS A 125 -10.86 6.40 -18.80
CA CYS A 125 -9.64 5.76 -19.29
C CYS A 125 -9.34 4.46 -18.54
N GLY A 126 -9.55 4.44 -17.22
CA GLY A 126 -9.39 3.25 -16.38
C GLY A 126 -10.42 2.16 -16.68
N ALA A 127 -11.68 2.54 -16.93
CA ALA A 127 -12.73 1.60 -17.30
C ALA A 127 -12.49 0.98 -18.69
N LEU A 128 -12.15 1.82 -19.69
CA LEU A 128 -11.82 1.37 -21.05
C LEU A 128 -10.57 0.49 -21.07
N SER A 129 -9.51 0.86 -20.34
CA SER A 129 -8.31 0.02 -20.26
C SER A 129 -8.59 -1.30 -19.57
N GLY A 130 -9.44 -1.32 -18.53
CA GLY A 130 -9.93 -2.54 -17.90
C GLY A 130 -10.70 -3.44 -18.88
N CYS A 131 -11.54 -2.87 -19.73
CA CYS A 131 -12.25 -3.60 -20.79
C CYS A 131 -11.28 -4.21 -21.81
N THR A 132 -10.32 -3.43 -22.32
CA THR A 132 -9.31 -3.90 -23.27
C THR A 132 -8.45 -5.02 -22.66
N ALA A 133 -7.96 -4.83 -21.44
CA ALA A 133 -7.22 -5.85 -20.70
C ALA A 133 -8.03 -7.14 -20.50
N THR A 134 -9.32 -6.99 -20.20
CA THR A 134 -10.24 -8.12 -20.05
C THR A 134 -10.42 -8.88 -21.35
N ILE A 135 -10.60 -8.20 -22.49
CA ILE A 135 -10.75 -8.85 -23.80
C ILE A 135 -9.48 -9.62 -24.17
N CYS A 136 -8.30 -9.03 -23.99
CA CYS A 136 -7.03 -9.68 -24.30
C CYS A 136 -6.76 -10.90 -23.41
N SER A 137 -7.09 -10.82 -22.13
CA SER A 137 -6.79 -11.88 -21.16
C SER A 137 -7.90 -12.92 -20.99
N TYR A 138 -9.07 -12.70 -21.60
CA TYR A 138 -10.27 -13.52 -21.39
C TYR A 138 -10.10 -15.02 -21.65
N PRO A 139 -9.40 -15.47 -22.71
CA PRO A 139 -9.21 -16.90 -22.98
C PRO A 139 -8.59 -17.64 -21.77
N PHE A 140 -7.66 -16.99 -21.06
CA PHE A 140 -7.02 -17.57 -19.87
C PHE A 140 -7.94 -17.61 -18.65
N ASP A 141 -8.88 -16.66 -18.53
CA ASP A 141 -9.90 -16.72 -17.48
C ASP A 141 -10.91 -17.85 -17.71
N LEU A 142 -11.27 -18.14 -18.97
CA LEU A 142 -12.07 -19.31 -19.30
C LEU A 142 -11.32 -20.60 -18.96
N LEU A 143 -10.08 -20.74 -19.43
CA LEU A 143 -9.24 -21.90 -19.15
C LEU A 143 -9.12 -22.13 -17.65
N ARG A 144 -8.74 -21.10 -16.89
CA ARG A 144 -8.67 -21.14 -15.42
C ARG A 144 -9.95 -21.72 -14.82
N THR A 145 -11.11 -21.21 -15.24
CA THR A 145 -12.39 -21.63 -14.69
C THR A 145 -12.69 -23.10 -15.00
N ARG A 146 -12.43 -23.55 -16.22
CA ARG A 146 -12.66 -24.95 -16.61
C ARG A 146 -11.67 -25.91 -15.96
N PHE A 147 -10.40 -25.52 -15.81
CA PHE A 147 -9.40 -26.29 -15.06
C PHE A 147 -9.78 -26.47 -13.59
N ILE A 148 -10.39 -25.46 -12.98
CA ILE A 148 -10.88 -25.54 -11.59
C ILE A 148 -12.16 -26.38 -11.50
N ALA A 149 -13.02 -26.26 -12.52
CA ALA A 149 -14.32 -26.91 -12.55
C ALA A 149 -14.28 -28.39 -12.93
N GLN A 150 -13.19 -28.92 -13.50
CA GLN A 150 -13.03 -30.35 -13.78
C GLN A 150 -12.61 -31.15 -12.54
N LYS A 151 -12.95 -32.44 -12.53
CA LYS A 151 -12.50 -33.40 -11.50
C LYS A 151 -11.15 -33.99 -11.93
N SER A 152 -10.11 -33.85 -11.10
CA SER A 152 -8.74 -34.40 -11.26
C SER A 152 -8.32 -34.81 -12.69
N LYS A 153 -7.91 -33.82 -13.51
CA LYS A 153 -7.40 -33.98 -14.90
C LYS A 153 -8.25 -34.82 -15.88
N SER A 154 -9.53 -35.06 -15.58
CA SER A 154 -10.40 -35.92 -16.40
C SER A 154 -10.64 -35.44 -17.84
N ALA A 155 -10.58 -34.14 -18.10
CA ALA A 155 -10.84 -33.60 -19.44
C ALA A 155 -9.63 -32.88 -20.04
N TYR A 156 -8.88 -32.13 -19.23
CA TYR A 156 -7.73 -31.35 -19.68
C TYR A 156 -6.49 -31.67 -18.87
N THR A 157 -5.45 -32.15 -19.56
CA THR A 157 -4.12 -32.44 -18.99
C THR A 157 -3.24 -31.19 -18.94
N ASN A 158 -3.22 -30.41 -20.03
CA ASN A 158 -2.45 -29.19 -20.16
C ASN A 158 -3.24 -28.10 -20.91
N MET A 159 -2.77 -26.85 -20.85
CA MET A 159 -3.48 -25.71 -21.46
C MET A 159 -3.57 -25.79 -22.98
N LEU A 160 -2.57 -26.36 -23.65
CA LEU A 160 -2.55 -26.48 -25.11
C LEU A 160 -3.63 -27.46 -25.58
N THR A 161 -3.70 -28.64 -24.96
CA THR A 161 -4.75 -29.63 -25.19
C THR A 161 -6.12 -29.03 -24.88
N ALA A 162 -6.27 -28.30 -23.77
CA ALA A 162 -7.52 -27.63 -23.43
C ALA A 162 -7.95 -26.63 -24.51
N THR A 163 -7.05 -25.75 -24.95
CA THR A 163 -7.33 -24.76 -25.99
C THR A 163 -7.67 -25.43 -27.31
N LYS A 164 -6.88 -26.43 -27.74
CA LYS A 164 -7.13 -27.19 -28.97
C LYS A 164 -8.51 -27.86 -28.95
N THR A 165 -8.84 -28.58 -27.87
CA THR A 165 -10.14 -29.23 -27.72
C THR A 165 -11.29 -28.22 -27.72
N ILE A 166 -11.13 -27.06 -27.08
CA ILE A 166 -12.17 -26.02 -27.09
C ILE A 166 -12.36 -25.46 -28.50
N LEU A 167 -11.28 -25.20 -29.23
CA LEU A 167 -11.35 -24.66 -30.59
C LEU A 167 -11.97 -25.65 -31.58
N GLU A 168 -11.62 -26.94 -31.48
CA GLU A 168 -12.13 -27.99 -32.37
C GLU A 168 -13.59 -28.36 -32.07
N VAL A 169 -13.98 -28.46 -30.80
CA VAL A 169 -15.32 -28.94 -30.40
C VAL A 169 -16.35 -27.83 -30.27
N GLU A 170 -15.96 -26.67 -29.72
CA GLU A 170 -16.89 -25.58 -29.38
C GLU A 170 -16.68 -24.31 -30.22
N GLY A 171 -15.57 -24.22 -30.94
CA GLY A 171 -15.18 -23.05 -31.74
C GLY A 171 -14.57 -21.90 -30.91
N TRP A 172 -13.94 -20.96 -31.61
CA TRP A 172 -13.22 -19.83 -31.00
C TRP A 172 -14.09 -18.91 -30.16
N ARG A 173 -15.38 -18.74 -30.51
CA ARG A 173 -16.33 -17.92 -29.73
C ARG A 173 -16.52 -18.46 -28.32
N SER A 174 -16.31 -19.77 -28.11
CA SER A 174 -16.42 -20.39 -26.80
C SER A 174 -15.40 -19.82 -25.80
N LEU A 175 -14.22 -19.42 -26.30
CA LEU A 175 -13.17 -18.78 -25.48
C LEU A 175 -13.66 -17.52 -24.75
N TYR A 176 -14.74 -16.90 -25.24
CA TYR A 176 -15.31 -15.65 -24.73
C TYR A 176 -16.66 -15.80 -24.03
N LYS A 177 -17.09 -17.03 -23.71
CA LYS A 177 -18.32 -17.27 -22.94
C LYS A 177 -18.24 -16.61 -21.56
N GLY A 178 -19.17 -15.69 -21.30
CA GLY A 178 -19.22 -14.91 -20.05
C GLY A 178 -18.51 -13.54 -20.12
N LEU A 179 -18.05 -13.11 -21.31
CA LEU A 179 -17.40 -11.81 -21.48
C LEU A 179 -18.36 -10.66 -21.12
N SER A 180 -19.61 -10.74 -21.56
CA SER A 180 -20.63 -9.70 -21.33
C SER A 180 -20.84 -9.32 -19.86
N PRO A 181 -21.11 -10.26 -18.90
CA PRO A 181 -21.23 -9.89 -17.50
C PRO A 181 -19.91 -9.36 -16.91
N THR A 182 -18.75 -9.74 -17.47
CA THR A 182 -17.46 -9.24 -17.02
C THR A 182 -17.28 -7.78 -17.41
N LEU A 183 -17.53 -7.43 -18.69
CA LEU A 183 -17.41 -6.05 -19.17
C LEU A 183 -18.41 -5.11 -18.49
N LEU A 184 -19.67 -5.56 -18.34
CA LEU A 184 -20.71 -4.80 -17.65
C LEU A 184 -20.36 -4.50 -16.19
N GLN A 185 -19.54 -5.34 -15.54
CA GLN A 185 -19.17 -5.19 -14.14
C GLN A 185 -18.00 -4.22 -13.90
N ILE A 186 -17.10 -4.01 -14.87
CA ILE A 186 -15.84 -3.27 -14.67
C ILE A 186 -16.09 -1.84 -14.20
N ALA A 187 -16.90 -1.07 -14.94
CA ALA A 187 -17.17 0.33 -14.59
C ALA A 187 -17.96 0.47 -13.28
N PRO A 188 -19.07 -0.28 -13.04
CA PRO A 188 -19.77 -0.25 -11.76
C PRO A 188 -18.90 -0.63 -10.56
N TYR A 189 -18.04 -1.65 -10.71
CA TYR A 189 -17.13 -2.06 -9.63
C TYR A 189 -16.16 -0.93 -9.26
N SER A 190 -15.49 -0.33 -10.25
CA SER A 190 -14.56 0.79 -10.01
C SER A 190 -15.26 2.00 -9.42
N GLY A 191 -16.46 2.34 -9.92
CA GLY A 191 -17.25 3.47 -9.44
C GLY A 191 -17.71 3.29 -8.00
N LEU A 192 -18.28 2.12 -7.68
CA LEU A 192 -18.69 1.78 -6.32
C LEU A 192 -17.52 1.75 -5.36
N GLN A 193 -16.36 1.19 -5.76
CA GLN A 193 -15.18 1.15 -4.92
C GLN A 193 -14.69 2.57 -4.59
N PHE A 194 -14.59 3.45 -5.59
CA PHE A 194 -14.16 4.84 -5.37
C PHE A 194 -15.16 5.63 -4.53
N PHE A 195 -16.45 5.49 -4.81
CA PHE A 195 -17.51 6.14 -4.04
C PHE A 195 -17.50 5.68 -2.57
N SER A 196 -17.49 4.37 -2.33
CA SER A 196 -17.44 3.81 -0.98
C SER A 196 -16.14 4.20 -0.27
N TYR A 197 -15.00 4.22 -0.97
CA TYR A 197 -13.73 4.66 -0.40
C TYR A 197 -13.80 6.11 0.09
N THR A 198 -14.35 7.02 -0.71
CA THR A 198 -14.52 8.43 -0.33
C THR A 198 -15.47 8.58 0.86
N LYS A 199 -16.62 7.90 0.85
CA LYS A 199 -17.59 7.96 1.96
C LYS A 199 -17.03 7.36 3.25
N PHE A 200 -16.41 6.19 3.19
CA PHE A 200 -15.78 5.57 4.36
C PHE A 200 -14.60 6.37 4.87
N SER A 201 -13.79 6.98 3.99
CA SER A 201 -12.72 7.90 4.41
C SER A 201 -13.29 9.11 5.15
N GLN A 202 -14.39 9.70 4.67
CA GLN A 202 -15.07 10.83 5.33
C GLN A 202 -15.65 10.45 6.69
N ILE A 203 -16.32 9.29 6.78
CA ILE A 203 -16.89 8.79 8.04
C ILE A 203 -15.78 8.47 9.04
N ALA A 204 -14.75 7.73 8.61
CA ALA A 204 -13.61 7.39 9.46
C ALA A 204 -12.88 8.65 9.97
N LYS A 205 -12.72 9.66 9.11
CA LYS A 205 -12.13 10.95 9.51
C LYS A 205 -12.96 11.62 10.61
N LYS A 206 -14.28 11.71 10.43
CA LYS A 206 -15.18 12.32 11.42
C LYS A 206 -15.19 11.55 12.76
N ALA A 207 -15.12 10.22 12.72
CA ALA A 207 -15.24 9.39 13.91
C ALA A 207 -13.91 9.21 14.68
N LEU A 208 -12.79 9.04 13.97
CA LEU A 208 -11.51 8.58 14.53
C LEU A 208 -10.42 9.66 14.53
N SER A 209 -10.58 10.74 13.77
CA SER A 209 -9.60 11.83 13.70
C SER A 209 -10.29 13.19 13.49
N PRO A 210 -11.21 13.60 14.40
CA PRO A 210 -12.06 14.78 14.21
C PRO A 210 -11.25 16.09 14.05
N ASN A 211 -10.07 16.18 14.66
CA ASN A 211 -9.21 17.37 14.62
C ASN A 211 -8.09 17.29 13.56
N ALA A 212 -7.95 16.18 12.82
CA ALA A 212 -6.88 15.99 11.85
C ALA A 212 -7.25 16.48 10.44
N LYS A 213 -6.30 17.05 9.70
CA LYS A 213 -6.51 17.45 8.29
C LYS A 213 -6.72 16.25 7.36
N GLN A 214 -6.12 15.10 7.65
CA GLN A 214 -6.25 13.85 6.90
C GLN A 214 -6.49 12.66 7.84
N LEU A 215 -7.03 11.57 7.31
CA LEU A 215 -7.22 10.32 8.06
C LEU A 215 -5.86 9.69 8.33
N ASP A 216 -5.63 9.21 9.56
CA ASP A 216 -4.39 8.51 9.92
C ASP A 216 -4.12 7.34 8.96
N SER A 217 -2.88 7.27 8.46
CA SER A 217 -2.33 6.21 7.60
C SER A 217 -2.64 4.80 8.08
N LYS A 218 -2.85 4.58 9.38
CA LYS A 218 -3.23 3.28 9.95
C LYS A 218 -4.62 2.81 9.53
N PHE A 219 -5.56 3.72 9.27
CA PHE A 219 -6.94 3.36 8.92
C PHE A 219 -7.18 3.23 7.41
N LEU A 220 -6.28 3.77 6.59
CA LEU A 220 -6.34 3.69 5.13
C LEU A 220 -6.50 2.25 4.58
N PRO A 221 -5.80 1.22 5.08
CA PRO A 221 -6.00 -0.16 4.64
C PRO A 221 -7.38 -0.71 4.98
N LEU A 222 -7.92 -0.38 6.16
CA LEU A 222 -9.26 -0.80 6.58
C LEU A 222 -10.33 -0.16 5.71
N VAL A 223 -10.21 1.14 5.42
CA VAL A 223 -11.13 1.85 4.53
C VAL A 223 -11.07 1.28 3.11
N GLY A 224 -9.88 0.96 2.61
CA GLY A 224 -9.69 0.28 1.32
C GLY A 224 -10.32 -1.12 1.27
N LEU A 225 -10.22 -1.87 2.36
CA LEU A 225 -10.87 -3.18 2.49
C LEU A 225 -12.39 -3.06 2.49
N LEU A 226 -12.95 -2.17 3.31
CA LEU A 226 -14.41 -1.97 3.41
C LEU A 226 -14.98 -1.50 2.07
N SER A 227 -14.33 -0.55 1.39
CA SER A 227 -14.79 -0.08 0.08
C SER A 227 -14.73 -1.18 -0.98
N GLY A 228 -13.66 -1.96 -1.01
CA GLY A 228 -13.51 -3.11 -1.89
C GLY A 228 -14.55 -4.21 -1.63
N LEU A 229 -14.90 -4.47 -0.36
CA LEU A 229 -15.94 -5.41 0.03
C LEU A 229 -17.32 -4.93 -0.41
N THR A 230 -17.67 -3.67 -0.16
CA THR A 230 -18.95 -3.08 -0.60
C THR A 230 -19.13 -3.17 -2.11
N ALA A 231 -18.13 -2.72 -2.87
CA ALA A 231 -18.16 -2.81 -4.33
C ALA A 231 -18.29 -4.26 -4.81
N LYS A 232 -17.61 -5.20 -4.13
CA LYS A 232 -17.67 -6.62 -4.49
C LYS A 232 -19.03 -7.23 -4.19
N THR A 233 -19.65 -6.92 -3.04
CA THR A 233 -20.99 -7.41 -2.66
C THR A 233 -22.02 -7.01 -3.72
N LEU A 234 -22.04 -5.73 -4.10
CA LEU A 234 -23.02 -5.20 -5.06
C LEU A 234 -22.83 -5.78 -6.46
N THR A 235 -21.59 -6.08 -6.85
CA THR A 235 -21.28 -6.60 -8.18
C THR A 235 -21.16 -8.12 -8.24
N TYR A 236 -21.29 -8.81 -7.11
CA TYR A 236 -21.11 -10.26 -6.99
C TYR A 236 -22.06 -11.10 -7.86
N PRO A 237 -23.34 -10.71 -8.06
CA PRO A 237 -24.24 -11.46 -8.95
C PRO A 237 -23.67 -11.66 -10.36
N SER A 238 -22.96 -10.67 -10.90
CA SER A 238 -22.29 -10.76 -12.21
C SER A 238 -21.15 -11.77 -12.22
N ASP A 239 -20.42 -11.95 -11.11
CA ASP A 239 -19.40 -12.99 -10.98
C ASP A 239 -20.01 -14.39 -11.14
N VAL A 240 -21.14 -14.64 -10.47
CA VAL A 240 -21.79 -15.97 -10.51
C VAL A 240 -22.30 -16.27 -11.92
N VAL A 241 -22.98 -15.32 -12.55
CA VAL A 241 -23.48 -15.45 -13.92
C VAL A 241 -22.32 -15.70 -14.89
N LYS A 242 -21.21 -14.96 -14.75
CA LYS A 242 -19.98 -15.17 -15.51
C LYS A 242 -19.47 -16.61 -15.38
N LYS A 243 -19.26 -17.10 -14.15
CA LYS A 243 -18.67 -18.44 -13.93
C LYS A 243 -19.58 -19.56 -14.45
N ARG A 244 -20.90 -19.39 -14.42
CA ARG A 244 -21.84 -20.35 -15.00
C ARG A 244 -21.85 -20.37 -16.52
N LEU A 245 -21.73 -19.20 -17.17
CA LEU A 245 -21.59 -19.13 -18.63
C LEU A 245 -20.27 -19.77 -19.10
N GLN A 246 -19.19 -19.63 -18.32
CA GLN A 246 -17.86 -20.18 -18.65
C GLN A 246 -17.80 -21.72 -18.69
N VAL A 247 -18.73 -22.41 -18.00
CA VAL A 247 -18.80 -23.88 -18.01
C VAL A 247 -19.86 -24.46 -18.95
N VAL A 248 -20.58 -23.62 -19.69
CA VAL A 248 -21.58 -24.09 -20.66
C VAL A 248 -20.90 -24.91 -21.76
N GLY A 249 -21.39 -26.12 -21.99
CA GLY A 249 -20.75 -27.10 -22.89
C GLY A 249 -19.69 -27.98 -22.23
N PHE A 250 -19.37 -27.74 -20.95
CA PHE A 250 -18.32 -28.47 -20.22
C PHE A 250 -18.89 -29.48 -19.19
N GLY A 251 -20.10 -29.98 -19.41
CA GLY A 251 -20.79 -30.86 -18.46
C GLY A 251 -20.13 -32.23 -18.26
N LYS A 252 -19.60 -32.84 -19.34
CA LYS A 252 -18.97 -34.18 -19.28
C LYS A 252 -17.76 -34.23 -18.35
N ALA A 253 -16.97 -33.16 -18.29
CA ALA A 253 -15.80 -33.04 -17.43
C ALA A 253 -16.12 -32.78 -15.95
N ARG A 254 -17.39 -32.51 -15.64
CA ARG A 254 -17.89 -32.14 -14.31
C ARG A 254 -18.68 -33.25 -13.62
N ILE A 255 -18.73 -34.44 -14.20
CA ILE A 255 -19.42 -35.59 -13.61
C ILE A 255 -18.84 -35.84 -12.20
N GLY A 256 -19.73 -35.82 -11.20
CA GLY A 256 -19.36 -35.97 -9.78
C GLY A 256 -19.05 -34.67 -9.03
N LEU A 257 -19.13 -33.48 -9.65
CA LEU A 257 -18.91 -32.16 -9.03
C LEU A 257 -20.18 -31.31 -8.90
N GLY A 258 -21.34 -31.95 -8.93
CA GLY A 258 -22.67 -31.33 -8.85
C GLY A 258 -23.32 -31.05 -10.20
N ILE A 259 -24.60 -30.68 -10.16
CA ILE A 259 -25.43 -30.45 -11.35
C ILE A 259 -24.96 -29.19 -12.09
N THR A 260 -24.83 -29.30 -13.41
CA THR A 260 -24.49 -28.18 -14.30
C THR A 260 -25.63 -27.95 -15.29
N LYS A 261 -26.20 -26.73 -15.33
CA LYS A 261 -27.16 -26.35 -16.37
C LYS A 261 -26.43 -25.71 -17.55
N ASN A 262 -26.86 -26.03 -18.76
CA ASN A 262 -26.43 -25.35 -19.97
C ASN A 262 -27.32 -24.11 -20.18
N HIS A 263 -26.72 -22.93 -20.18
CA HIS A 263 -27.43 -21.67 -20.41
C HIS A 263 -27.11 -21.14 -21.81
N VAL A 264 -28.13 -20.68 -22.53
CA VAL A 264 -27.97 -20.15 -23.89
C VAL A 264 -27.32 -18.76 -23.89
N ASN A 265 -27.78 -17.88 -23.00
CA ASN A 265 -27.32 -16.50 -22.92
C ASN A 265 -27.36 -15.97 -21.48
N MET A 266 -26.80 -14.77 -21.26
CA MET A 266 -26.74 -14.14 -19.95
C MET A 266 -28.11 -13.93 -19.32
N ARG A 267 -29.10 -13.48 -20.09
CA ARG A 267 -30.47 -13.22 -19.60
C ARG A 267 -31.13 -14.51 -19.11
N LYS A 268 -31.05 -15.58 -19.90
CA LYS A 268 -31.59 -16.89 -19.55
C LYS A 268 -30.89 -17.45 -18.31
N CYS A 269 -29.57 -17.32 -18.22
CA CYS A 269 -28.80 -17.67 -17.02
C CYS A 269 -29.38 -16.96 -15.79
N ILE A 270 -29.50 -15.63 -15.81
CA ILE A 270 -30.06 -14.84 -14.70
C ILE A 270 -31.48 -15.33 -14.30
N ILE A 271 -32.36 -15.55 -15.28
CA ILE A 271 -33.71 -16.03 -15.04
C ILE A 271 -33.69 -17.43 -14.42
N ASP A 272 -32.83 -18.32 -14.90
CA ASP A 272 -32.71 -19.68 -14.38
C ASP A 272 -32.19 -19.68 -12.94
N ILE A 273 -31.21 -18.82 -12.58
CA ILE A 273 -30.76 -18.65 -11.19
C ILE A 273 -31.94 -18.18 -10.33
N ALA A 274 -32.61 -17.10 -10.74
CA ALA A 274 -33.70 -16.51 -9.99
C ALA A 274 -34.85 -17.49 -9.75
N LYS A 275 -35.22 -18.29 -10.77
CA LYS A 275 -36.32 -19.26 -10.68
C LYS A 275 -35.96 -20.54 -9.95
N SER A 276 -34.73 -21.06 -10.10
CA SER A 276 -34.37 -22.37 -9.54
C SER A 276 -33.61 -22.32 -8.22
N GLU A 277 -32.96 -21.21 -7.88
CA GLU A 277 -32.13 -21.08 -6.68
C GLU A 277 -32.48 -19.84 -5.84
N GLY A 278 -33.37 -18.97 -6.35
CA GLY A 278 -33.74 -17.73 -5.70
C GLY A 278 -32.58 -16.73 -5.57
N TYR A 279 -32.77 -15.74 -4.72
CA TYR A 279 -31.79 -14.66 -4.48
C TYR A 279 -30.43 -15.17 -3.97
N ARG A 280 -30.44 -16.22 -3.13
CA ARG A 280 -29.22 -16.80 -2.54
C ARG A 280 -28.31 -17.44 -3.60
N GLY A 281 -28.86 -17.88 -4.74
CA GLY A 281 -28.08 -18.43 -5.85
C GLY A 281 -27.03 -17.45 -6.40
N PHE A 282 -27.33 -16.15 -6.40
CA PHE A 282 -26.41 -15.10 -6.88
C PHE A 282 -25.22 -14.83 -5.96
N TYR A 283 -25.23 -15.35 -4.72
CA TYR A 283 -24.18 -15.13 -3.72
C TYR A 283 -23.41 -16.41 -3.34
N LYS A 284 -23.53 -17.47 -4.15
CA LYS A 284 -22.74 -18.69 -3.95
C LYS A 284 -21.24 -18.41 -4.01
N GLY A 285 -20.48 -18.97 -3.07
CA GLY A 285 -19.02 -18.75 -2.95
C GLY A 285 -18.61 -17.39 -2.40
N PHE A 286 -19.55 -16.56 -1.91
CA PHE A 286 -19.23 -15.22 -1.40
C PHE A 286 -18.31 -15.27 -0.18
N THR A 287 -18.51 -16.22 0.74
CA THR A 287 -17.66 -16.42 1.93
C THR A 287 -16.18 -16.61 1.58
N PRO A 288 -15.77 -17.60 0.74
CA PRO A 288 -14.37 -17.70 0.32
C PRO A 288 -13.85 -16.42 -0.39
N SER A 289 -14.71 -15.68 -1.09
CA SER A 289 -14.34 -14.41 -1.73
C SER A 289 -14.00 -13.30 -0.73
N ILE A 290 -14.61 -13.29 0.47
CA ILE A 290 -14.29 -12.32 1.53
C ILE A 290 -12.92 -12.67 2.16
N PHE A 291 -12.70 -13.93 2.52
CA PHE A 291 -11.44 -14.40 3.11
C PHE A 291 -10.23 -14.12 2.20
N ASN A 292 -10.41 -14.28 0.88
CA ASN A 292 -9.39 -13.98 -0.10
C ASN A 292 -8.93 -12.50 -0.01
N ARG A 293 -9.84 -11.56 0.26
CA ARG A 293 -9.51 -10.12 0.38
C ARG A 293 -8.99 -9.70 1.75
N LEU A 294 -9.42 -10.37 2.83
CA LEU A 294 -8.94 -10.06 4.19
C LEU A 294 -7.44 -10.36 4.37
N SER A 295 -6.92 -11.34 3.62
CA SER A 295 -5.53 -11.81 3.74
C SER A 295 -4.47 -10.86 3.16
N VAL A 296 -4.88 -9.77 2.50
CA VAL A 296 -3.99 -8.84 1.77
C VAL A 296 -3.68 -7.56 2.57
N VAL A 297 -4.23 -7.41 3.77
CA VAL A 297 -4.02 -6.22 4.60
C VAL A 297 -2.78 -6.40 5.49
N SER A 298 -1.60 -6.00 4.99
CA SER A 298 -0.46 -5.74 5.87
C SER A 298 -0.48 -4.27 6.27
N PRO A 299 -0.65 -3.92 7.57
CA PRO A 299 -0.42 -2.55 8.00
C PRO A 299 1.05 -2.19 7.73
N ARG A 300 1.30 -1.02 7.13
CA ARG A 300 2.66 -0.45 7.10
C ARG A 300 3.00 -0.04 8.52
N LEU A 301 3.86 -0.82 9.18
CA LEU A 301 4.48 -0.43 10.43
C LEU A 301 5.53 0.65 10.12
N PHE A 302 5.46 1.80 10.79
CA PHE A 302 6.45 2.89 10.66
C PHE A 302 7.62 2.77 11.65
N SER A 303 7.64 1.68 12.43
CA SER A 303 8.72 1.28 13.32
C SER A 303 8.84 -0.24 13.28
N ARG A 304 10.06 -0.75 13.36
CA ARG A 304 10.39 -2.18 13.46
C ARG A 304 9.93 -2.79 14.79
N TYR A 305 9.80 -1.98 15.83
CA TYR A 305 9.44 -2.41 17.18
C TYR A 305 7.98 -2.08 17.50
N PRO A 306 7.33 -2.85 18.39
CA PRO A 306 5.94 -2.61 18.77
C PRO A 306 5.80 -1.26 19.47
N ILE A 307 4.79 -0.51 19.06
CA ILE A 307 4.46 0.79 19.63
C ILE A 307 3.40 0.58 20.70
N PRO A 308 3.68 0.87 21.98
CA PRO A 308 2.70 0.75 23.05
C PRO A 308 1.47 1.63 22.78
N GLN A 309 0.31 1.19 23.27
CA GLN A 309 -0.86 2.06 23.28
C GLN A 309 -0.63 3.20 24.27
N ARG A 310 -1.11 4.40 23.94
CA ARG A 310 -0.88 5.58 24.78
C ARG A 310 -1.42 5.41 26.19
N SER A 311 -2.60 4.79 26.31
CA SER A 311 -3.26 4.50 27.59
C SER A 311 -2.51 3.50 28.48
N THR A 312 -1.52 2.79 27.94
CA THR A 312 -0.70 1.84 28.70
C THR A 312 0.65 2.42 29.12
N LEU A 313 0.92 3.69 28.81
CA LEU A 313 2.14 4.39 29.20
C LEU A 313 1.96 5.07 30.56
N ASP A 314 3.06 5.34 31.24
CA ASP A 314 3.07 6.11 32.49
C ASP A 314 2.55 7.55 32.27
N ASP A 315 1.92 8.14 33.28
CA ASP A 315 1.19 9.42 33.17
C ASP A 315 2.09 10.58 32.72
N ASP A 316 3.34 10.61 33.16
CA ASP A 316 4.34 11.62 32.77
C ASP A 316 4.65 11.57 31.26
N ILE A 317 4.80 10.38 30.70
CA ILE A 317 5.03 10.19 29.26
C ILE A 317 3.78 10.59 28.47
N GLN A 318 2.60 10.21 28.96
CA GLN A 318 1.34 10.60 28.32
C GLN A 318 1.16 12.12 28.29
N GLN A 319 1.45 12.79 29.42
CA GLN A 319 1.40 14.23 29.57
C GLN A 319 2.39 14.91 28.62
N GLN A 320 3.65 14.49 28.60
CA GLN A 320 4.64 15.07 27.69
C GLN A 320 4.22 14.93 26.22
N MET A 321 3.71 13.77 25.82
CA MET A 321 3.18 13.58 24.47
C MET A 321 1.98 14.50 24.18
N ASN A 322 1.15 14.80 25.19
CA ASN A 322 -0.06 15.62 25.02
C ASN A 322 0.36 17.08 24.81
N GLU A 323 1.28 17.56 25.62
CA GLU A 323 1.82 18.91 25.52
C GLU A 323 2.50 19.16 24.17
N VAL A 324 3.29 18.19 23.70
CA VAL A 324 3.93 18.27 22.38
C VAL A 324 2.88 18.32 21.27
N GLU A 325 1.91 17.39 21.29
CA GLU A 325 0.87 17.31 20.26
C GLU A 325 -0.02 18.56 20.23
N GLN A 326 -0.30 19.16 21.39
CA GLN A 326 -1.02 20.44 21.47
C GLN A 326 -0.22 21.60 20.89
N LYS A 327 1.09 21.67 21.16
CA LYS A 327 1.96 22.75 20.66
C LYS A 327 2.21 22.67 19.16
N THR A 328 2.45 21.48 18.64
CA THR A 328 2.85 21.27 17.23
C THR A 328 1.66 20.94 16.31
N GLY A 329 0.53 20.52 16.87
CA GLY A 329 -0.66 20.04 16.13
C GLY A 329 -0.58 18.58 15.69
N PHE A 330 0.51 17.87 15.99
CA PHE A 330 0.67 16.43 15.74
C PHE A 330 1.77 15.83 16.63
N LEU A 331 1.64 14.58 17.04
CA LEU A 331 2.70 13.89 17.80
C LEU A 331 3.81 13.34 16.87
N PRO A 332 5.08 13.81 16.98
CA PRO A 332 6.18 13.29 16.18
C PRO A 332 6.45 11.81 16.48
N ASN A 333 6.82 11.05 15.44
CA ASN A 333 6.95 9.60 15.55
C ASN A 333 8.09 9.15 16.48
N VAL A 334 9.09 10.00 16.74
CA VAL A 334 10.14 9.72 17.74
C VAL A 334 9.58 9.44 19.14
N PHE A 335 8.58 10.22 19.57
CA PHE A 335 7.93 10.01 20.86
C PHE A 335 7.25 8.64 20.92
N LYS A 336 6.55 8.26 19.83
CA LYS A 336 5.85 6.97 19.72
C LYS A 336 6.81 5.79 19.64
N ALA A 337 7.93 5.93 18.94
CA ALA A 337 8.86 4.84 18.73
C ALA A 337 9.70 4.55 19.98
N PHE A 338 10.16 5.59 20.68
CA PHE A 338 10.96 5.45 21.90
C PHE A 338 10.12 5.02 23.12
N SER A 339 8.81 5.27 23.13
CA SER A 339 7.95 4.88 24.26
C SER A 339 7.88 3.36 24.49
N HIS A 340 8.35 2.54 23.53
CA HIS A 340 8.58 1.11 23.73
C HIS A 340 9.46 0.80 24.95
N ARG A 341 10.40 1.69 25.30
CA ARG A 341 11.27 1.58 26.48
C ARG A 341 11.15 2.85 27.33
N PRO A 342 10.18 2.93 28.27
CA PRO A 342 9.90 4.14 29.06
C PRO A 342 11.12 4.74 29.80
N LYS A 343 12.02 3.91 30.33
CA LYS A 343 13.25 4.39 31.01
C LYS A 343 14.22 5.05 30.04
N GLU A 344 14.43 4.44 28.88
CA GLU A 344 15.30 4.99 27.82
C GLU A 344 14.69 6.23 27.18
N TYR A 345 13.37 6.24 26.98
CA TYR A 345 12.62 7.42 26.54
C TYR A 345 12.89 8.63 27.44
N ARG A 346 12.77 8.46 28.76
CA ARG A 346 13.01 9.55 29.73
C ARG A 346 14.44 10.05 29.67
N ALA A 347 15.42 9.14 29.67
CA ALA A 347 16.83 9.51 29.59
C ALA A 347 17.15 10.24 28.27
N PHE A 348 16.58 9.77 27.16
CA PHE A 348 16.79 10.36 25.84
C PHE A 348 16.27 11.80 25.77
N PHE A 349 15.03 12.04 26.23
CA PHE A 349 14.45 13.39 26.19
C PHE A 349 15.02 14.32 27.25
N ALA A 350 15.44 13.80 28.41
CA ALA A 350 16.17 14.60 29.41
C ALA A 350 17.52 15.08 28.87
N TYR A 351 18.27 14.20 28.18
CA TYR A 351 19.55 14.62 27.59
C TYR A 351 19.36 15.54 26.38
N TYR A 352 18.32 15.30 25.56
CA TYR A 352 17.92 16.25 24.50
C TYR A 352 17.66 17.64 25.08
N ASP A 353 16.91 17.73 26.18
CA ASP A 353 16.56 19.01 26.81
C ASP A 353 17.81 19.73 27.34
N ALA A 354 18.71 19.00 28.01
CA ALA A 354 19.98 19.53 28.50
C ALA A 354 20.85 20.11 27.38
N VAL A 355 20.91 19.46 26.21
CA VAL A 355 21.76 19.88 25.09
C VAL A 355 21.11 21.00 24.26
N MET A 356 19.79 20.92 24.03
CA MET A 356 19.11 21.86 23.13
C MET A 356 18.68 23.15 23.84
N ASN A 357 18.29 23.06 25.12
CA ASN A 357 17.67 24.16 25.86
C ASN A 357 18.57 24.76 26.96
N ASP A 358 19.89 24.58 26.89
CA ASP A 358 20.83 25.26 27.79
C ASP A 358 20.77 26.79 27.59
N PRO A 359 20.40 27.57 28.63
CA PRO A 359 20.35 29.03 28.56
C PRO A 359 21.72 29.71 28.48
N ASN A 360 22.82 29.02 28.81
CA ASN A 360 24.17 29.58 28.81
C ASN A 360 24.90 29.41 27.46
N SER A 361 24.39 28.56 26.58
CA SER A 361 24.97 28.28 25.25
C SER A 361 24.98 29.55 24.38
N LYS A 362 26.13 29.89 23.78
CA LYS A 362 26.22 31.01 22.81
C LYS A 362 25.69 30.66 21.40
N LEU A 363 25.34 29.39 21.16
CA LEU A 363 24.73 28.94 19.91
C LEU A 363 23.27 29.39 19.82
N THR A 364 22.87 29.91 18.66
CA THR A 364 21.46 30.20 18.38
C THR A 364 20.67 28.93 18.12
N ASN A 365 19.34 28.97 18.31
CA ASN A 365 18.49 27.80 18.04
C ASN A 365 18.54 27.33 16.58
N ASP A 366 18.75 28.24 15.61
CA ASP A 366 18.96 27.82 14.24
C ASP A 366 20.35 27.21 14.00
N GLU A 367 21.43 27.72 14.63
CA GLU A 367 22.76 27.09 14.58
C GLU A 367 22.71 25.65 15.15
N LYS A 368 22.04 25.45 16.30
CA LYS A 368 21.84 24.11 16.89
C LYS A 368 21.14 23.17 15.92
N GLU A 369 20.02 23.60 15.32
CA GLU A 369 19.28 22.79 14.35
C GLU A 369 20.08 22.52 13.06
N LEU A 370 20.92 23.47 12.63
CA LEU A 370 21.77 23.31 11.45
C LEU A 370 22.86 22.25 11.68
N ILE A 371 23.47 22.21 12.87
CA ILE A 371 24.39 21.15 13.30
C ILE A 371 23.73 19.78 13.17
N ILE A 372 22.46 19.67 13.61
CA ILE A 372 21.70 18.42 13.55
C ILE A 372 21.48 17.98 12.11
N VAL A 373 21.09 18.90 11.23
CA VAL A 373 20.87 18.61 9.80
C VAL A 373 22.15 18.13 9.13
N ALA A 374 23.28 18.79 9.37
CA ALA A 374 24.58 18.40 8.81
C ALA A 374 25.03 17.02 9.33
N THR A 375 24.99 16.81 10.65
CA THR A 375 25.30 15.52 11.30
C THR A 375 24.41 14.40 10.74
N SER A 376 23.12 14.68 10.57
CA SER A 376 22.16 13.71 10.06
C SER A 376 22.36 13.43 8.58
N SER A 377 22.85 14.40 7.80
CA SER A 377 23.28 14.20 6.41
C SER A 377 24.44 13.21 6.33
N LEU A 378 25.48 13.40 7.16
CA LEU A 378 26.62 12.50 7.24
C LEU A 378 26.20 11.05 7.56
N ASN A 379 25.27 10.90 8.50
CA ASN A 379 24.74 9.60 8.91
C ASN A 379 23.59 9.08 8.03
N HIS A 380 23.24 9.80 6.96
CA HIS A 380 22.13 9.48 6.05
C HIS A 380 20.78 9.23 6.75
N CYS A 381 20.49 9.96 7.84
CA CYS A 381 19.28 9.77 8.63
C CYS A 381 18.09 10.60 8.11
N LEU A 382 17.19 9.94 7.37
CA LEU A 382 16.01 10.59 6.79
C LEU A 382 15.14 11.29 7.85
N TYR A 383 14.90 10.65 9.00
CA TYR A 383 14.03 11.22 10.03
C TYR A 383 14.56 12.56 10.53
N CYS A 384 15.82 12.58 10.98
CA CYS A 384 16.41 13.77 11.58
C CYS A 384 16.63 14.88 10.56
N ILE A 385 17.04 14.56 9.32
CA ILE A 385 17.15 15.55 8.23
C ILE A 385 15.81 16.25 8.01
N VAL A 386 14.72 15.49 7.92
CA VAL A 386 13.39 16.04 7.62
C VAL A 386 12.82 16.82 8.80
N ALA A 387 12.90 16.26 10.02
CA ALA A 387 12.36 16.87 11.22
C ALA A 387 13.12 18.14 11.62
N HIS A 388 14.44 18.04 11.81
CA HIS A 388 15.27 19.18 12.22
C HIS A 388 15.45 20.19 11.10
N GLY A 389 15.42 19.75 9.83
CA GLY A 389 15.32 20.67 8.70
C GLY A 389 14.05 21.52 8.73
N ALA A 390 12.92 20.97 9.19
CA ALA A 390 11.69 21.72 9.35
C ALA A 390 11.78 22.75 10.49
N VAL A 391 12.36 22.36 11.61
CA VAL A 391 12.56 23.23 12.78
C VAL A 391 13.56 24.34 12.46
N HIS A 392 14.69 24.02 11.82
CA HIS A 392 15.65 25.00 11.30
C HIS A 392 14.98 26.05 10.41
N ARG A 393 14.13 25.64 9.46
CA ARG A 393 13.38 26.58 8.60
C ARG A 393 12.49 27.52 9.40
N ILE A 394 11.91 27.04 10.51
CA ILE A 394 11.07 27.87 11.38
C ILE A 394 11.91 28.90 12.14
N TYR A 395 13.07 28.52 12.68
CA TYR A 395 13.92 29.45 13.43
C TYR A 395 14.64 30.44 12.52
N SER A 396 15.38 29.94 11.52
CA SER A 396 16.19 30.77 10.62
C SER A 396 15.39 31.64 9.65
N LYS A 397 14.12 31.30 9.39
CA LYS A 397 13.29 31.86 8.30
C LYS A 397 13.90 31.69 6.90
N ARG A 398 14.93 30.84 6.75
CA ARG A 398 15.57 30.52 5.46
C ARG A 398 15.04 29.17 4.94
N PRO A 399 14.10 29.15 3.97
CA PRO A 399 13.39 27.93 3.59
C PRO A 399 14.26 26.90 2.86
N PHE A 400 15.39 27.30 2.28
CA PHE A 400 16.22 26.44 1.43
C PHE A 400 17.50 25.93 2.10
N VAL A 401 18.01 26.64 3.11
CA VAL A 401 19.34 26.35 3.70
C VAL A 401 19.44 24.95 4.28
N ALA A 402 18.42 24.48 5.01
CA ALA A 402 18.42 23.13 5.55
C ALA A 402 18.49 22.05 4.45
N ASP A 403 17.81 22.25 3.32
CA ASP A 403 17.85 21.30 2.20
C ASP A 403 19.21 21.32 1.50
N GLN A 404 19.86 22.49 1.40
CA GLN A 404 21.21 22.63 0.83
C GLN A 404 22.26 21.97 1.74
N VAL A 405 22.22 22.24 3.05
CA VAL A 405 23.12 21.62 4.03
C VAL A 405 22.96 20.11 4.07
N ALA A 406 21.72 19.61 3.97
CA ALA A 406 21.44 18.18 3.91
C ALA A 406 22.08 17.48 2.69
N ILE A 407 22.31 18.20 1.59
CA ILE A 407 22.94 17.64 0.37
C ILE A 407 24.45 17.87 0.40
N ASN A 408 24.88 19.11 0.61
CA ASN A 408 26.27 19.51 0.67
C ASN A 408 26.39 20.87 1.39
N TYR A 409 26.73 20.84 2.67
CA TYR A 409 26.90 22.06 3.46
C TYR A 409 28.04 22.96 2.96
N LYS A 410 29.06 22.42 2.26
CA LYS A 410 30.19 23.22 1.73
C LYS A 410 29.78 24.15 0.60
N SER A 411 28.69 23.85 -0.10
CA SER A 411 28.13 24.68 -1.17
C SER A 411 26.78 25.30 -0.80
N ALA A 412 26.41 25.26 0.48
CA ALA A 412 25.17 25.83 0.97
C ALA A 412 25.32 27.35 1.19
N ASP A 413 24.18 28.05 1.13
CA ASP A 413 24.08 29.49 1.42
C ASP A 413 24.08 29.73 2.94
N ILE A 414 25.25 29.50 3.54
CA ILE A 414 25.54 29.63 4.98
C ILE A 414 26.68 30.62 5.20
N THR A 415 26.69 31.25 6.37
CA THR A 415 27.73 32.20 6.78
C THR A 415 29.05 31.48 7.08
N GLU A 416 30.18 32.19 7.05
CA GLU A 416 31.48 31.62 7.43
C GLU A 416 31.49 31.13 8.89
N ARG A 417 30.75 31.80 9.79
CA ARG A 417 30.54 31.34 11.16
C ARG A 417 29.86 29.98 11.20
N GLU A 418 28.74 29.82 10.50
CA GLU A 418 28.00 28.56 10.42
C GLU A 418 28.86 27.46 9.80
N LYS A 419 29.65 27.79 8.78
CA LYS A 419 30.55 26.84 8.12
C LYS A 419 31.62 26.29 9.06
N ILE A 420 32.27 27.14 9.87
CA ILE A 420 33.25 26.73 10.88
C ILE A 420 32.60 25.83 11.94
N ILE A 421 31.40 26.20 12.41
CA ILE A 421 30.61 25.39 13.34
C ILE A 421 30.33 24.00 12.74
N LEU A 422 29.88 23.95 11.48
CA LEU A 422 29.57 22.69 10.80
C LEU A 422 30.82 21.85 10.53
N ASP A 423 31.96 22.46 10.19
CA ASP A 423 33.23 21.73 10.00
C ASP A 423 33.65 21.00 11.29
N PHE A 424 33.55 21.67 12.44
CA PHE A 424 33.82 21.04 13.75
C PHE A 424 32.79 19.95 14.07
N ALA A 425 31.50 20.23 13.93
CA ALA A 425 30.43 19.25 14.18
C ALA A 425 30.57 17.99 13.31
N MET A 426 30.90 18.15 12.02
CA MET A 426 31.09 17.06 11.09
C MET A 426 32.30 16.20 11.45
N ALA A 427 33.38 16.81 11.97
CA ALA A 427 34.52 16.08 12.49
C ALA A 427 34.13 15.20 13.68
N VAL A 428 33.41 15.76 14.66
CA VAL A 428 32.89 15.02 15.82
C VAL A 428 31.97 13.87 15.37
N ALA A 429 31.00 14.16 14.50
CA ALA A 429 30.03 13.20 14.00
C ALA A 429 30.68 12.03 13.22
N SER A 430 31.81 12.29 12.56
CA SER A 430 32.56 11.27 11.81
C SER A 430 33.20 10.19 12.69
N GLY A 431 33.30 10.42 14.00
CA GLY A 431 33.91 9.51 14.96
C GLY A 431 35.44 9.40 14.82
N LYS A 432 36.09 10.32 14.09
CA LYS A 432 37.54 10.42 14.01
C LYS A 432 38.09 11.22 15.19
N PRO A 433 39.36 11.00 15.61
CA PRO A 433 40.02 11.86 16.57
C PRO A 433 40.02 13.32 16.09
N LEU A 434 39.78 14.25 17.00
CA LEU A 434 39.84 15.68 16.71
C LEU A 434 41.28 16.19 16.73
N GLU A 435 41.59 17.13 15.86
CA GLU A 435 42.88 17.80 15.75
C GLU A 435 42.82 19.19 16.44
N HIS A 436 43.97 19.69 16.90
CA HIS A 436 44.04 20.96 17.66
C HIS A 436 43.65 22.18 16.81
N ASN A 437 44.01 22.18 15.53
CA ASN A 437 43.63 23.19 14.53
C ASN A 437 42.10 23.41 14.47
N GLN A 438 41.29 22.38 14.72
CA GLN A 438 39.82 22.50 14.66
C GLN A 438 39.27 23.35 15.81
N PHE A 439 39.93 23.34 16.96
CA PHE A 439 39.60 24.22 18.08
C PHE A 439 40.09 25.65 17.81
N GLU A 440 41.29 25.82 17.23
CA GLU A 440 41.81 27.12 16.84
C GLU A 440 40.90 27.85 15.82
N GLU A 441 40.27 27.13 14.89
CA GLU A 441 39.30 27.72 13.96
C GLU A 441 38.03 28.24 14.68
N LEU A 442 37.58 27.58 15.76
CA LEU A 442 36.46 28.06 16.56
C LEU A 442 36.84 29.33 17.35
N GLU A 443 38.06 29.41 17.87
CA GLU A 443 38.55 30.61 18.57
C GLU A 443 38.54 31.85 17.67
N LYS A 444 38.77 31.70 16.36
CA LYS A 444 38.70 32.82 15.39
C LYS A 444 37.32 33.47 15.30
N ILE A 445 36.25 32.73 15.59
CA ILE A 445 34.88 33.27 15.62
C ILE A 445 34.42 33.66 17.03
N GLY A 446 35.36 33.70 17.99
CA GLY A 446 35.12 34.10 19.37
C GLY A 446 34.50 33.00 20.25
N PHE A 447 34.59 31.74 19.83
CA PHE A 447 34.15 30.59 20.62
C PHE A 447 35.24 30.07 21.53
N ASP A 448 34.84 29.66 22.73
CA ASP A 448 35.71 29.03 23.72
C ASP A 448 35.49 27.51 23.77
N LYS A 449 36.13 26.85 24.75
CA LYS A 449 36.05 25.40 24.90
C LYS A 449 34.66 24.90 25.32
N GLU A 450 33.87 25.72 26.01
CA GLU A 450 32.50 25.37 26.39
C GLU A 450 31.59 25.43 25.15
N ASP A 451 31.78 26.43 24.28
CA ASP A 451 31.06 26.50 22.99
C ASP A 451 31.42 25.29 22.10
N ALA A 452 32.68 24.86 22.10
CA ALA A 452 33.11 23.65 21.39
C ALA A 452 32.45 22.39 21.96
N TRP A 453 32.26 22.33 23.29
CA TRP A 453 31.53 21.25 23.96
C TRP A 453 30.06 21.22 23.54
N ASP A 454 29.40 22.37 23.43
CA ASP A 454 28.01 22.46 22.96
C ASP A 454 27.87 21.92 21.54
N ILE A 455 28.73 22.35 20.61
CA ILE A 455 28.71 21.85 19.23
C ILE A 455 28.96 20.33 19.20
N GLY A 456 29.97 19.87 19.94
CA GLY A 456 30.35 18.46 20.00
C GLY A 456 29.28 17.57 20.64
N SER A 457 28.61 18.05 21.68
CA SER A 457 27.54 17.33 22.37
C SER A 457 26.29 17.18 21.51
N ILE A 458 25.89 18.24 20.78
CA ILE A 458 24.80 18.18 19.79
C ILE A 458 25.16 17.18 18.69
N ALA A 459 26.34 17.30 18.08
CA ALA A 459 26.76 16.39 17.00
C ALA A 459 26.80 14.92 17.47
N SER A 460 27.34 14.67 18.66
CA SER A 460 27.43 13.31 19.23
C SER A 460 26.06 12.74 19.57
N PHE A 461 25.19 13.51 20.22
CA PHE A 461 23.85 13.07 20.60
C PHE A 461 22.99 12.75 19.36
N PHE A 462 23.05 13.60 18.34
CA PHE A 462 22.31 13.34 17.11
C PHE A 462 22.91 12.23 16.26
N ALA A 463 24.22 11.98 16.33
CA ALA A 463 24.81 10.77 15.75
C ALA A 463 24.29 9.49 16.43
N LEU A 464 24.08 9.50 17.76
CA LEU A 464 23.40 8.42 18.48
C LEU A 464 21.93 8.30 18.05
N SER A 465 21.19 9.41 18.05
CA SER A 465 19.79 9.47 17.64
C SER A 465 19.58 8.94 16.21
N ASN A 466 20.48 9.29 15.28
CA ASN A 466 20.45 8.80 13.91
C ASN A 466 20.56 7.28 13.82
N ARG A 467 21.50 6.68 14.59
CA ARG A 467 21.68 5.23 14.66
C ARG A 467 20.44 4.53 15.24
N MET A 468 19.83 5.13 16.25
CA MET A 468 18.56 4.62 16.82
C MET A 468 17.41 4.72 15.80
N ALA A 469 17.29 5.83 15.07
CA ALA A 469 16.29 6.00 14.03
C ALA A 469 16.43 4.95 12.92
N HIS A 470 17.67 4.61 12.54
CA HIS A 470 17.96 3.52 11.59
C HIS A 470 17.56 2.14 12.13
N LEU A 471 17.88 1.84 13.38
CA LEU A 471 17.51 0.58 14.04
C LEU A 471 15.99 0.40 14.09
N LEU A 472 15.28 1.47 14.39
CA LEU A 472 13.82 1.49 14.46
C LEU A 472 13.16 1.50 13.06
N ASP A 473 13.90 1.77 11.97
CA ASP A 473 13.35 2.13 10.65
C ASP A 473 12.31 3.26 10.74
N MET A 474 12.60 4.25 11.59
CA MET A 474 11.66 5.30 11.96
C MET A 474 11.41 6.25 10.79
N LYS A 475 10.14 6.41 10.40
CA LYS A 475 9.74 7.35 9.34
C LYS A 475 9.32 8.71 9.91
N PRO A 476 9.77 9.84 9.31
CA PRO A 476 9.30 11.15 9.69
C PRO A 476 7.80 11.29 9.39
N ASN A 477 7.14 12.14 10.17
CA ASN A 477 5.76 12.55 9.91
C ASN A 477 5.68 13.35 8.60
N ASP A 478 4.58 13.19 7.86
CA ASP A 478 4.35 13.88 6.58
C ASP A 478 4.32 15.41 6.76
N GLU A 479 3.87 15.86 7.93
CA GLU A 479 3.80 17.27 8.32
C GLU A 479 5.17 17.97 8.25
N PHE A 480 6.26 17.30 8.65
CA PHE A 480 7.60 17.89 8.64
C PHE A 480 8.09 18.23 7.22
N PHE A 481 7.64 17.51 6.19
CA PHE A 481 8.07 17.75 4.82
C PHE A 481 7.62 19.11 4.30
N THR A 482 6.47 19.60 4.73
CA THR A 482 5.90 20.88 4.27
C THR A 482 6.13 22.03 5.24
N MET A 483 6.39 21.70 6.51
CA MET A 483 6.63 22.68 7.57
C MET A 483 7.82 23.60 7.27
N GLY A 484 7.58 24.91 7.36
CA GLY A 484 8.59 25.97 7.16
C GLY A 484 8.97 26.24 5.70
N ARG A 485 8.33 25.58 4.70
CA ARG A 485 8.68 25.78 3.27
C ARG A 485 7.97 26.95 2.59
N ILE A 486 6.77 27.31 3.04
CA ILE A 486 5.99 28.44 2.51
C ILE A 486 5.86 29.47 3.64
N PRO A 487 6.21 30.74 3.42
CA PRO A 487 5.96 31.80 4.38
C PRO A 487 4.47 31.83 4.74
N LYS A 488 4.12 31.81 6.02
CA LYS A 488 2.74 32.09 6.42
C LYS A 488 2.45 33.55 6.03
N ASN A 489 1.54 33.78 5.09
CA ASN A 489 0.97 35.11 4.91
C ASN A 489 0.44 35.56 6.27
N LYS A 490 0.86 36.76 6.73
CA LYS A 490 0.23 37.39 7.89
C LYS A 490 -1.27 37.44 7.60
N SER A 491 -2.06 36.72 8.37
CA SER A 491 -3.51 36.90 8.39
C SER A 491 -3.76 38.35 8.77
N THR A 492 -4.24 39.14 7.81
CA THR A 492 -4.87 40.45 8.03
C THR A 492 -6.02 40.33 9.01
#